data_AF-A0A523XIV5-F1
#
_entry.id   AF-A0A523XIV5-F1
#
_cell.length_a   1.000
_cell.length_b   1.000
_cell.length_c   1.000
_cell.angle_alpha   90.00
_cell.angle_beta   90.00
_cell.angle_gamma   90.00
#
_symmetry.space_group_name_H-M   'P 1'
#
loop_
_entity.id
_entity.type
_entity.pdbx_description
1 polymer ?
#
loop_
_entity_poly.entity_id
_entity_poly.type
_entity_poly.pdbx_seq_one_letter_code
_entity_poly.pdbx_strand_id
1 'polypeptide(L)'
;MAVIDEKTAWKILKRCAEDCIQIDSSSLLAIYAIGSLPGGYYRPGQSDIDAILIVKDNSQIIWGDSEEPSESLEKINQKYMDKYKIPKDFGPFPIQESELFPPYIPSKELTTEIARLKLQGKCVYGNFPLKTVPMPTSEDFLKDAQHFEEWWRDEFEKTTSWENMSATACINTILIHLGRFLRIK
;
A
#
# COMPACT_ATOMS: atom_id res chain seq x y z
N MET A 1 -25.59 -6.02 2.86
CA MET A 1 -24.46 -5.51 3.66
C MET A 1 -24.48 -3.99 3.64
N ALA A 2 -24.09 -3.32 4.73
CA ALA A 2 -23.99 -1.87 4.74
C ALA A 2 -22.81 -1.43 3.86
N VAL A 3 -23.07 -0.53 2.92
CA VAL A 3 -22.02 0.04 2.06
C VAL A 3 -21.19 1.00 2.91
N ILE A 4 -19.85 0.82 2.92
CA ILE A 4 -18.94 1.69 3.66
C ILE A 4 -18.79 3.02 2.91
N ASP A 5 -19.43 4.06 3.43
CA ASP A 5 -19.26 5.43 2.95
C ASP A 5 -17.88 6.02 3.34
N GLU A 6 -17.51 7.14 2.73
CA GLU A 6 -16.22 7.80 2.97
C GLU A 6 -16.02 8.18 4.45
N LYS A 7 -17.08 8.68 5.10
CA LYS A 7 -17.05 9.07 6.52
C LYS A 7 -16.78 7.86 7.42
N THR A 8 -17.33 6.71 7.09
CA THR A 8 -17.12 5.45 7.81
C THR A 8 -15.72 4.90 7.52
N ALA A 9 -15.23 4.98 6.28
CA ALA A 9 -13.86 4.61 5.94
C ALA A 9 -12.82 5.38 6.76
N TRP A 10 -12.97 6.71 6.90
CA TRP A 10 -12.13 7.51 7.78
C TRP A 10 -12.19 7.09 9.25
N LYS A 11 -13.38 6.72 9.76
CA LYS A 11 -13.54 6.23 11.13
C LYS A 11 -12.87 4.87 11.34
N ILE A 12 -13.00 3.98 10.36
CA ILE A 12 -12.35 2.66 10.37
C ILE A 12 -10.84 2.84 10.44
N LEU A 13 -10.27 3.67 9.55
CA LEU A 13 -8.83 3.91 9.51
C LEU A 13 -8.30 4.53 10.82
N LYS A 14 -9.04 5.47 11.42
CA LYS A 14 -8.65 6.04 12.73
C LYS A 14 -8.62 4.99 13.84
N ARG A 15 -9.60 4.09 13.90
CA ARG A 15 -9.61 3.00 14.89
C ARG A 15 -8.49 2.01 14.66
N CYS A 16 -8.19 1.70 13.39
CA CYS A 16 -7.06 0.87 13.06
C CYS A 16 -5.74 1.51 13.48
N ALA A 17 -5.58 2.82 13.29
CA ALA A 17 -4.43 3.56 13.78
C ALA A 17 -4.30 3.47 15.30
N GLU A 18 -5.40 3.61 16.06
CA GLU A 18 -5.41 3.40 17.52
C GLU A 18 -4.92 2.01 17.91
N ASP A 19 -5.38 0.95 17.24
CA ASP A 19 -4.92 -0.42 17.49
C ASP A 19 -3.42 -0.60 17.13
N CYS A 20 -2.94 0.02 16.04
CA CYS A 20 -1.52 -0.03 15.66
C CYS A 20 -0.60 0.69 16.67
N ILE A 21 -1.06 1.82 17.23
CA ILE A 21 -0.34 2.53 18.29
C ILE A 21 -0.23 1.66 19.55
N GLN A 22 -1.26 0.86 19.85
CA GLN A 22 -1.24 -0.06 20.99
C GLN A 22 -0.27 -1.23 20.79
N ILE A 23 -0.02 -1.65 19.54
CA ILE A 23 1.03 -2.64 19.24
C ILE A 23 2.40 -2.10 19.62
N ASP A 24 2.79 -0.96 19.03
CA ASP A 24 4.10 -0.36 19.30
C ASP A 24 4.14 1.13 18.95
N SER A 25 3.70 1.96 19.91
CA SER A 25 3.80 3.41 19.82
C SER A 25 5.25 3.94 19.74
N SER A 26 6.25 3.14 20.14
CA SER A 26 7.64 3.59 20.22
C SER A 26 8.36 3.52 18.88
N SER A 27 7.97 2.58 18.02
CA SER A 27 8.52 2.44 16.67
C SER A 27 7.63 3.02 15.58
N LEU A 28 6.32 3.18 15.82
CA LEU A 28 5.41 3.79 14.87
C LEU A 28 5.61 5.32 14.77
N LEU A 29 6.22 5.77 13.68
CA LEU A 29 6.55 7.19 13.45
C LEU A 29 5.34 7.99 12.94
N ALA A 30 4.58 7.43 12.00
CA ALA A 30 3.38 8.05 11.47
C ALA A 30 2.48 7.05 10.74
N ILE A 31 1.21 7.43 10.56
CA ILE A 31 0.27 6.74 9.68
C ILE A 31 -0.33 7.75 8.71
N TYR A 32 -0.28 7.43 7.42
CA TYR A 32 -0.87 8.25 6.36
C TYR A 32 -1.90 7.44 5.58
N ALA A 33 -3.09 8.01 5.40
CA ALA A 33 -4.01 7.52 4.39
C ALA A 33 -3.47 7.88 3.00
N ILE A 34 -3.63 7.00 2.02
CA ILE A 34 -3.28 7.23 0.62
C ILE A 34 -4.40 6.76 -0.32
N GLY A 35 -4.26 7.00 -1.63
CA GLY A 35 -5.22 6.53 -2.62
C GLY A 35 -6.55 7.29 -2.63
N SER A 36 -7.63 6.56 -2.90
CA SER A 36 -8.93 7.17 -3.20
C SER A 36 -9.57 7.93 -2.03
N LEU A 37 -9.29 7.49 -0.80
CA LEU A 37 -9.84 8.07 0.42
C LEU A 37 -9.36 9.52 0.65
N PRO A 38 -8.06 9.82 0.75
CA PRO A 38 -7.59 11.19 0.84
C PRO A 38 -7.59 11.92 -0.50
N GLY A 39 -7.59 11.22 -1.63
CA GLY A 39 -7.59 11.80 -2.97
C GLY A 39 -8.93 12.41 -3.41
N GLY A 40 -10.01 12.20 -2.64
CA GLY A 40 -11.33 12.80 -2.93
C GLY A 40 -12.12 12.08 -4.02
N TYR A 41 -11.76 10.84 -4.36
CA TYR A 41 -12.45 10.01 -5.37
C TYR A 41 -12.83 8.64 -4.81
N TYR A 42 -12.99 8.53 -3.50
CA TYR A 42 -13.46 7.33 -2.82
C TYR A 42 -14.87 6.94 -3.29
N ARG A 43 -15.05 5.66 -3.62
CA ARG A 43 -16.31 5.10 -4.11
C ARG A 43 -16.85 4.10 -3.10
N PRO A 44 -17.95 4.41 -2.40
CA PRO A 44 -18.55 3.49 -1.44
C PRO A 44 -18.84 2.12 -2.06
N GLY A 45 -18.35 1.06 -1.42
CA GLY A 45 -18.54 -0.32 -1.89
C GLY A 45 -17.62 -0.75 -3.05
N GLN A 46 -16.75 0.12 -3.53
CA GLN A 46 -15.80 -0.17 -4.64
C GLN A 46 -14.35 0.18 -4.32
N SER A 47 -14.12 1.10 -3.38
CA SER A 47 -12.79 1.54 -2.97
C SER A 47 -12.24 0.74 -1.80
N ASP A 48 -10.92 0.57 -1.82
CA ASP A 48 -10.10 0.10 -0.70
C ASP A 48 -9.89 1.20 0.35
N ILE A 49 -9.38 0.81 1.51
CA ILE A 49 -8.86 1.74 2.51
C ILE A 49 -7.35 1.52 2.62
N ASP A 50 -6.59 2.32 1.88
CA ASP A 50 -5.13 2.24 1.80
C ASP A 50 -4.47 3.16 2.84
N ALA A 51 -3.45 2.65 3.52
CA ALA A 51 -2.62 3.44 4.41
C ALA A 51 -1.17 2.95 4.45
N ILE A 52 -0.26 3.86 4.75
CA ILE A 52 1.16 3.56 5.00
C ILE A 52 1.43 3.80 6.48
N LEU A 53 2.00 2.79 7.16
CA LEU A 53 2.62 2.95 8.48
C LEU A 53 4.10 3.18 8.27
N ILE A 54 4.59 4.36 8.65
CA ILE A 54 6.02 4.64 8.68
C ILE A 54 6.53 4.19 10.04
N VAL A 55 7.49 3.27 10.04
CA VAL A 55 8.07 2.70 11.25
C VAL A 55 9.57 2.93 11.30
N LYS A 56 10.15 2.94 12.50
CA LYS A 56 11.60 2.98 12.68
C LYS A 56 12.26 1.78 12.01
N ASP A 57 13.45 2.02 11.47
CA ASP A 57 14.28 0.96 10.90
C ASP A 57 14.47 -0.18 11.90
N ASN A 58 14.46 -1.42 11.39
CA ASN A 58 14.59 -2.66 12.16
C ASN A 58 13.45 -2.96 13.16
N SER A 59 12.32 -2.24 13.12
CA SER A 59 11.17 -2.55 13.98
C SER A 59 10.39 -3.77 13.48
N GLN A 60 10.67 -4.96 14.01
CA GLN A 60 9.98 -6.18 13.61
C GLN A 60 8.54 -6.29 14.15
N ILE A 61 8.18 -5.51 15.19
CA ILE A 61 6.89 -5.64 15.87
C ILE A 61 5.72 -5.25 14.96
N ILE A 62 5.91 -4.23 14.12
CA ILE A 62 4.91 -3.80 13.12
C ILE A 62 5.35 -4.19 11.70
N TRP A 63 6.63 -4.04 11.37
CA TRP A 63 7.12 -4.27 10.01
C TRP A 63 7.17 -5.75 9.61
N GLY A 64 7.47 -6.65 10.54
CA GLY A 64 7.75 -8.06 10.21
C GLY A 64 9.19 -8.27 9.76
N ASP A 65 9.39 -8.92 8.62
CA ASP A 65 10.69 -9.43 8.16
C ASP A 65 11.07 -9.02 6.74
N SER A 66 10.53 -7.88 6.28
CA SER A 66 10.81 -7.24 4.99
C SER A 66 10.04 -7.78 3.79
N GLU A 67 9.66 -9.06 3.83
CA GLU A 67 8.81 -9.71 2.83
C GLU A 67 7.35 -9.64 3.27
N GLU A 68 7.07 -9.97 4.54
CA GLU A 68 5.73 -9.96 5.10
C GLU A 68 5.59 -8.99 6.28
N PRO A 69 4.42 -8.33 6.45
CA PRO A 69 4.08 -7.61 7.66
C PRO A 69 4.19 -8.50 8.91
N SER A 70 4.29 -7.89 10.10
CA SER A 70 4.28 -8.68 11.32
C SER A 70 2.93 -9.39 11.52
N GLU A 71 2.94 -10.57 12.15
CA GLU A 71 1.72 -11.30 12.52
C GLU A 71 0.75 -10.43 13.35
N SER A 72 1.27 -9.46 14.11
CA SER A 72 0.45 -8.53 14.89
C SER A 72 -0.30 -7.54 14.00
N LEU A 73 0.36 -7.00 12.96
CA LEU A 73 -0.28 -6.13 11.99
C LEU A 73 -1.28 -6.91 11.10
N GLU A 74 -0.91 -8.12 10.69
CA GLU A 74 -1.82 -9.01 9.94
C GLU A 74 -3.11 -9.28 10.72
N LYS A 75 -3.00 -9.60 12.02
CA LYS A 75 -4.17 -9.80 12.90
C LYS A 75 -5.06 -8.56 12.99
N ILE A 76 -4.48 -7.36 13.00
CA ILE A 76 -5.26 -6.12 12.93
C ILE A 76 -5.96 -6.03 11.57
N ASN A 77 -5.23 -6.15 10.46
CA ASN A 77 -5.80 -6.00 9.14
C ASN A 77 -6.95 -7.00 8.92
N GLN A 78 -6.75 -8.26 9.30
CA GLN A 78 -7.77 -9.30 9.25
C GLN A 78 -9.00 -8.98 10.13
N LYS A 79 -8.79 -8.51 11.37
CA LYS A 79 -9.88 -8.08 12.27
C LYS A 79 -10.77 -7.01 11.63
N TYR A 80 -10.18 -6.04 10.93
CA TYR A 80 -10.93 -4.97 10.27
C TYR A 80 -11.60 -5.44 8.98
N MET A 81 -10.91 -6.24 8.16
CA MET A 81 -11.49 -6.91 6.99
C MET A 81 -12.74 -7.70 7.38
N ASP A 82 -12.64 -8.55 8.41
CA ASP A 82 -13.75 -9.41 8.83
C ASP A 82 -14.92 -8.64 9.41
N LYS A 83 -14.62 -7.63 10.23
CA LYS A 83 -15.64 -6.83 10.92
C LYS A 83 -16.44 -5.96 9.97
N TYR A 84 -15.78 -5.33 9.00
CA TYR A 84 -16.42 -4.35 8.12
C TYR A 84 -16.73 -4.89 6.73
N LYS A 85 -16.23 -6.09 6.39
CA LYS A 85 -16.42 -6.74 5.09
C LYS A 85 -16.04 -5.80 3.94
N ILE A 86 -14.83 -5.26 4.06
CA ILE A 86 -14.27 -4.30 3.11
C ILE A 86 -14.12 -5.03 1.77
N PRO A 87 -14.69 -4.49 0.67
CA PRO A 87 -15.04 -5.28 -0.50
C PRO A 87 -13.86 -5.74 -1.36
N LYS A 88 -12.69 -5.11 -1.23
CA LYS A 88 -11.53 -5.43 -2.05
C LYS A 88 -10.28 -5.61 -1.18
N ASP A 89 -9.84 -4.57 -0.46
CA ASP A 89 -8.76 -4.74 0.52
C ASP A 89 -8.74 -3.69 1.66
N PHE A 90 -8.03 -4.02 2.73
CA PHE A 90 -7.73 -3.16 3.88
C PHE A 90 -6.28 -3.35 4.27
N GLY A 91 -5.43 -2.41 3.87
CA GLY A 91 -4.00 -2.61 3.99
C GLY A 91 -3.28 -1.34 4.40
N PRO A 92 -3.43 -0.89 5.65
CA PRO A 92 -2.30 -0.30 6.34
C PRO A 92 -1.11 -1.26 6.21
N PHE A 93 -0.10 -0.89 5.43
CA PHE A 93 1.12 -1.69 5.26
C PHE A 93 2.34 -0.93 5.78
N PRO A 94 3.33 -1.63 6.35
CA PRO A 94 4.46 -0.99 6.99
C PRO A 94 5.58 -0.69 5.99
N ILE A 95 6.20 0.49 6.12
CA ILE A 95 7.42 0.88 5.41
C ILE A 95 8.41 1.39 6.48
N GLN A 96 9.65 0.91 6.45
CA GLN A 96 10.70 1.46 7.29
C GLN A 96 11.12 2.86 6.84
N GLU A 97 11.55 3.69 7.78
CA GLU A 97 12.01 5.06 7.49
C GLU A 97 13.04 5.12 6.36
N SER A 98 14.02 4.22 6.36
CA SER A 98 15.05 4.14 5.33
C SER A 98 14.51 3.78 3.94
N GLU A 99 13.44 3.00 3.84
CA GLU A 99 12.83 2.56 2.59
C GLU A 99 12.10 3.68 1.84
N LEU A 100 11.86 4.81 2.50
CA LEU A 100 11.31 6.02 1.87
C LEU A 100 12.33 6.75 0.99
N PHE A 101 13.61 6.41 1.10
CA PHE A 101 14.71 7.08 0.40
C PHE A 101 15.38 6.15 -0.62
N PRO A 102 15.90 6.71 -1.74
CA PRO A 102 16.65 5.91 -2.70
C PRO A 102 18.00 5.44 -2.12
N PRO A 103 18.58 4.34 -2.63
CA PRO A 103 18.07 3.51 -3.73
C PRO A 103 16.90 2.61 -3.31
N TYR A 104 15.84 2.61 -4.11
CA TYR A 104 14.68 1.75 -3.85
C TYR A 104 14.96 0.30 -4.25
N ILE A 105 14.42 -0.63 -3.48
CA ILE A 105 14.51 -2.07 -3.76
C ILE A 105 13.39 -2.42 -4.76
N PRO A 106 13.70 -2.83 -6.01
CA PRO A 106 12.69 -3.01 -7.04
C PRO A 106 11.62 -4.06 -6.69
N SER A 107 12.00 -5.11 -5.96
CA SER A 107 11.08 -6.19 -5.55
C SER A 107 10.02 -5.75 -4.55
N LYS A 108 10.15 -4.56 -3.96
CA LYS A 108 9.14 -4.01 -3.02
C LYS A 108 8.16 -3.07 -3.70
N GLU A 109 8.39 -2.68 -4.95
CA GLU A 109 7.54 -1.79 -5.75
C GLU A 109 7.10 -0.48 -5.04
N LEU A 110 7.94 0.04 -4.12
CA LEU A 110 7.58 1.16 -3.25
C LEU A 110 7.46 2.50 -3.98
N THR A 111 8.00 2.60 -5.19
CA THR A 111 8.11 3.85 -5.93
C THR A 111 6.73 4.49 -6.21
N THR A 112 5.71 3.67 -6.53
CA THR A 112 4.33 4.16 -6.72
C THR A 112 3.71 4.57 -5.39
N GLU A 113 3.95 3.82 -4.32
CA GLU A 113 3.38 4.10 -3.00
C GLU A 113 3.98 5.35 -2.35
N ILE A 114 5.28 5.57 -2.50
CA ILE A 114 5.95 6.80 -2.05
C ILE A 114 5.42 8.01 -2.84
N ALA A 115 5.20 7.88 -4.15
CA ALA A 115 4.60 8.96 -4.93
C ALA A 115 3.16 9.26 -4.50
N ARG A 116 2.34 8.23 -4.24
CA ARG A 116 0.98 8.38 -3.68
C ARG A 116 1.02 9.06 -2.33
N LEU A 117 1.93 8.66 -1.45
CA LEU A 117 2.15 9.28 -0.14
C LEU A 117 2.49 10.77 -0.26
N LYS A 118 3.40 11.14 -1.19
CA LYS A 118 3.82 12.53 -1.40
C LYS A 118 2.72 13.40 -2.00
N LEU A 119 1.93 12.87 -2.92
CA LEU A 119 0.93 13.65 -3.68
C LEU A 119 -0.43 13.72 -2.98
N GLN A 120 -0.81 12.65 -2.28
CA GLN A 120 -2.16 12.45 -1.74
C GLN A 120 -2.17 12.14 -0.25
N GLY A 121 -1.01 11.92 0.37
CA GLY A 121 -0.90 11.47 1.76
C GLY A 121 -1.60 12.41 2.74
N LYS A 122 -2.52 11.87 3.53
CA LYS A 122 -3.18 12.60 4.61
C LYS A 122 -2.86 11.96 5.95
N CYS A 123 -2.21 12.73 6.82
CA CYS A 123 -1.79 12.26 8.13
C CYS A 123 -3.01 11.85 8.97
N VAL A 124 -2.94 10.64 9.52
CA VAL A 124 -3.91 10.07 10.48
C VAL A 124 -3.32 10.08 11.89
N TYR A 125 -2.02 9.78 12.01
CA TYR A 125 -1.29 9.74 13.27
C TYR A 125 0.18 10.13 13.09
N GLY A 126 0.78 10.68 14.14
CA GLY A 126 2.20 11.02 14.18
C GLY A 126 2.55 12.29 13.42
N ASN A 127 3.85 12.53 13.26
CA ASN A 127 4.36 13.68 12.54
C ASN A 127 5.71 13.32 11.90
N PHE A 128 5.67 12.56 10.82
CA PHE A 128 6.86 12.26 10.03
C PHE A 128 7.08 13.37 8.98
N PRO A 129 8.30 13.91 8.82
CA PRO A 129 8.55 15.07 7.99
C PRO A 129 8.57 14.72 6.49
N LEU A 130 7.42 14.40 5.87
CA LEU A 130 7.31 14.01 4.45
C LEU A 130 7.91 14.98 3.42
N LYS A 131 8.25 16.21 3.82
CA LYS A 131 8.99 17.16 2.98
C LYS A 131 10.43 16.70 2.71
N THR A 132 11.03 15.92 3.60
CA THR A 132 12.40 15.40 3.45
C THR A 132 12.47 14.20 2.50
N VAL A 133 11.38 13.43 2.40
CA VAL A 133 11.26 12.31 1.47
C VAL A 133 11.28 12.83 0.03
N PRO A 134 12.23 12.41 -0.82
CA PRO A 134 12.27 12.83 -2.21
C PRO A 134 11.07 12.26 -2.98
N MET A 135 10.64 12.96 -4.04
CA MET A 135 9.77 12.33 -5.02
C MET A 135 10.60 11.32 -5.82
N PRO A 136 10.13 10.08 -6.02
CA PRO A 136 10.84 9.16 -6.88
C PRO A 136 11.02 9.72 -8.30
N THR A 137 12.18 9.45 -8.89
CA THR A 137 12.54 9.92 -10.22
C THR A 137 11.94 9.03 -11.30
N SER A 138 11.94 9.50 -12.55
CA SER A 138 11.54 8.67 -13.69
C SER A 138 12.38 7.39 -13.82
N GLU A 139 13.66 7.43 -13.43
CA GLU A 139 14.53 6.26 -13.44
C GLU A 139 14.13 5.23 -12.39
N ASP A 140 13.71 5.68 -11.21
CA ASP A 140 13.21 4.78 -10.16
C ASP A 140 11.94 4.06 -10.63
N PHE A 141 11.01 4.77 -11.26
CA PHE A 141 9.81 4.16 -11.84
C PHE A 141 10.12 3.18 -12.97
N LEU A 142 11.12 3.48 -13.79
CA LEU A 142 11.56 2.59 -14.86
C LEU A 142 12.11 1.28 -14.29
N LYS A 143 12.94 1.34 -13.24
CA LYS A 143 13.52 0.15 -12.58
C LYS A 143 12.43 -0.74 -11.98
N ASP A 144 11.48 -0.17 -11.25
CA ASP A 144 10.35 -0.93 -10.70
C ASP A 144 9.50 -1.55 -11.81
N ALA A 145 9.25 -0.81 -12.90
CA ALA A 145 8.48 -1.32 -14.03
C ALA A 145 9.21 -2.47 -14.75
N GLN A 146 10.53 -2.36 -14.96
CA GLN A 146 11.34 -3.42 -15.56
C GLN A 146 11.34 -4.67 -14.68
N HIS A 147 11.53 -4.52 -13.36
CA HIS A 147 11.54 -5.64 -12.43
C HIS A 147 10.20 -6.39 -12.43
N PHE A 148 9.08 -5.67 -12.45
CA PHE A 148 7.78 -6.33 -12.56
C PHE A 148 7.62 -7.12 -13.85
N GLU A 149 8.04 -6.58 -15.00
CA GLU A 149 7.92 -7.29 -16.29
C GLU A 149 8.81 -8.54 -16.32
N GLU A 150 9.95 -8.52 -15.63
CA GLU A 150 10.78 -9.72 -15.40
C GLU A 150 10.06 -10.75 -14.55
N TRP A 151 9.55 -10.36 -13.38
CA TRP A 151 8.75 -11.23 -12.51
C TRP A 151 7.53 -11.81 -13.25
N TRP A 152 6.82 -10.98 -14.00
CA TRP A 152 5.63 -11.39 -14.76
C TRP A 152 5.96 -12.51 -15.74
N ARG A 153 6.98 -12.30 -16.59
CA ARG A 153 7.41 -13.26 -17.60
C ARG A 153 7.98 -14.54 -16.97
N ASP A 154 8.78 -14.37 -15.92
CA ASP A 154 9.60 -15.47 -15.41
C ASP A 154 8.89 -16.31 -14.33
N GLU A 155 7.88 -15.77 -13.66
CA GLU A 155 7.13 -16.45 -12.60
C GLU A 155 5.63 -16.48 -12.85
N PHE A 156 5.00 -15.31 -13.02
CA PHE A 156 3.54 -15.23 -13.02
C PHE A 156 2.90 -15.92 -14.23
N GLU A 157 3.39 -15.65 -15.44
CA GLU A 157 2.87 -16.24 -16.69
C GLU A 157 2.99 -17.78 -16.69
N LYS A 158 4.01 -18.31 -16.00
CA LYS A 158 4.23 -19.76 -15.89
C LYS A 158 3.30 -20.44 -14.90
N THR A 159 2.80 -19.70 -13.92
CA THR A 159 2.00 -20.25 -12.80
C THR A 159 0.52 -19.91 -12.89
N THR A 160 0.15 -18.86 -13.65
CA THR A 160 -1.23 -18.39 -13.78
C THR A 160 -1.65 -18.31 -15.25
N SER A 161 -2.52 -19.24 -15.68
CA SER A 161 -3.12 -19.19 -17.01
C SER A 161 -4.19 -18.10 -17.11
N TRP A 162 -4.20 -17.37 -18.23
CA TRP A 162 -5.24 -16.40 -18.58
C TRP A 162 -6.65 -17.01 -18.55
N GLU A 163 -6.79 -18.29 -18.86
CA GLU A 163 -8.08 -18.99 -18.88
C GLU A 163 -8.71 -19.12 -17.49
N ASN A 164 -7.88 -19.06 -16.43
CA ASN A 164 -8.32 -19.16 -15.04
C ASN A 164 -8.61 -17.79 -14.41
N MET A 165 -8.38 -16.70 -15.13
CA MET A 165 -8.63 -15.35 -14.64
C MET A 165 -10.09 -14.94 -14.84
N SER A 166 -10.65 -14.24 -13.84
CA SER A 166 -11.92 -13.53 -14.05
C SER A 166 -11.75 -12.39 -15.08
N ALA A 167 -12.83 -11.98 -15.74
CA ALA A 167 -12.79 -10.85 -16.68
C ALA A 167 -12.23 -9.56 -16.05
N THR A 168 -12.57 -9.29 -14.79
CA THR A 168 -12.04 -8.16 -14.03
C THR A 168 -10.54 -8.28 -13.81
N ALA A 169 -10.05 -9.48 -13.46
CA ALA A 169 -8.62 -9.72 -13.30
C ALA A 169 -7.87 -9.50 -14.62
N CYS A 170 -8.37 -10.03 -15.74
CA CYS A 170 -7.78 -9.80 -17.06
C CYS A 170 -7.68 -8.31 -17.41
N ILE A 171 -8.76 -7.56 -17.21
CA ILE A 171 -8.78 -6.11 -17.49
C ILE A 171 -7.75 -5.38 -16.61
N ASN A 172 -7.72 -5.68 -15.31
CA ASN A 172 -6.75 -5.05 -14.40
C ASN A 172 -5.31 -5.35 -14.82
N THR A 173 -5.01 -6.61 -15.16
CA THR A 173 -3.69 -7.02 -15.66
C THR A 173 -3.30 -6.23 -16.91
N ILE A 174 -4.18 -6.13 -17.91
CA ILE A 174 -3.90 -5.37 -19.15
C ILE A 174 -3.63 -3.90 -18.83
N LEU A 175 -4.43 -3.29 -17.96
CA LEU A 175 -4.27 -1.88 -17.57
C LEU A 175 -2.96 -1.66 -16.80
N ILE A 176 -2.55 -2.61 -15.97
CA ILE A 176 -1.28 -2.58 -15.24
C ILE A 176 -0.10 -2.57 -16.23
N HIS A 177 -0.06 -3.52 -17.17
CA HIS A 177 0.99 -3.57 -18.20
C HIS A 177 0.99 -2.33 -19.10
N LEU A 178 -0.18 -1.87 -19.53
CA LEU A 178 -0.27 -0.64 -20.32
C LEU A 178 0.30 0.57 -19.55
N GLY A 179 -0.05 0.69 -18.27
CA GLY A 179 0.46 1.73 -17.39
C GLY A 179 1.98 1.69 -17.24
N ARG A 180 2.57 0.49 -17.14
CA ARG A 180 4.03 0.30 -17.05
C ARG A 180 4.73 0.55 -18.39
N PHE A 181 4.17 0.07 -19.50
CA PHE A 181 4.70 0.33 -20.85
C PHE A 181 4.80 1.82 -21.16
N LEU A 182 3.83 2.61 -20.70
CA LEU A 182 3.84 4.07 -20.85
C LEU A 182 4.93 4.76 -20.00
N ARG A 183 5.48 4.08 -18.99
CA ARG A 183 6.59 4.58 -18.13
C ARG A 183 7.96 4.09 -18.58
N ILE A 184 8.03 2.98 -19.34
CA ILE A 184 9.28 2.37 -19.80
C ILE A 184 9.85 3.07 -21.06
N LYS A 185 9.06 3.90 -21.74
CA LYS A 185 9.46 4.60 -22.98
C LYS A 185 10.11 5.96 -22.77
#